data_AF-A0A1X7TQZ8-F1
#
_entry.id   AF-A0A1X7TQZ8-F1
#
_cell.length_a   1.000
_cell.length_b   1.000
_cell.length_c   1.000
_cell.angle_alpha   90.00
_cell.angle_beta   90.00
_cell.angle_gamma   90.00
#
_symmetry.space_group_name_H-M   'P 1'
#
loop_
_entity.id
_entity.type
_entity.pdbx_description
1 polymer ?
#
loop_
_entity_poly.entity_id
_entity_poly.type
_entity_poly.pdbx_seq_one_letter_code
_entity_poly.pdbx_strand_id
1 'polypeptide(L)'
;KVDSSNNITITNSVFASSFGTNHYYYSLVTSNAFDLKISSSVFSAGFLWYPFYTPLPGCSDELLHYSLILTNVTFTAGSGIELDMLHGTTYNVSIIFDHVQCCTKHGLQPGGLFYFLIINSSFYDDDDGAGLLIAFDENSKSTDCSYPGTQLTSTLLIEDSQIYNNKQGLKIISDVYLI
;
A
#
# COMPACT_ATOMS: atom_id res chain seq x y z
N LYS A 1 -8.59 1.84 23.41
CA LYS A 1 -9.25 2.12 22.11
C LYS A 1 -8.57 1.22 21.10
N VAL A 2 -9.28 0.22 20.59
CA VAL A 2 -8.76 -0.69 19.57
C VAL A 2 -9.42 -0.25 18.27
N ASP A 3 -8.68 0.51 17.47
CA ASP A 3 -9.15 1.10 16.20
C ASP A 3 -8.88 0.15 14.99
N SER A 4 -8.61 -1.13 15.24
CA SER A 4 -8.32 -2.12 14.18
C SER A 4 -9.59 -2.84 13.75
N SER A 5 -9.77 -3.02 12.44
CA SER A 5 -10.81 -3.87 11.85
C SER A 5 -10.15 -5.01 11.11
N ASN A 6 -10.65 -6.23 11.32
CA ASN A 6 -10.09 -7.43 10.70
C ASN A 6 -11.14 -8.09 9.80
N ASN A 7 -10.69 -8.80 8.76
CA ASN A 7 -11.54 -9.58 7.85
C ASN A 7 -12.58 -8.72 7.10
N ILE A 8 -12.14 -7.59 6.56
CA ILE A 8 -13.01 -6.73 5.74
C ILE A 8 -12.96 -7.20 4.29
N THR A 9 -14.13 -7.37 3.67
CA THR A 9 -14.24 -7.65 2.24
C THR A 9 -15.14 -6.62 1.56
N ILE A 10 -14.61 -5.97 0.53
CA ILE A 10 -15.34 -5.02 -0.32
C ILE A 10 -15.33 -5.56 -1.75
N THR A 11 -16.49 -5.60 -2.39
CA THR A 11 -16.63 -6.10 -3.76
C THR A 11 -17.57 -5.23 -4.57
N ASN A 12 -17.38 -5.18 -5.89
CA ASN A 12 -18.31 -4.56 -6.84
C ASN A 12 -18.71 -3.13 -6.46
N SER A 13 -17.75 -2.36 -5.94
CA SER A 13 -17.99 -1.03 -5.37
C SER A 13 -17.37 0.05 -6.22
N VAL A 14 -17.97 1.24 -6.18
CA VAL A 14 -17.41 2.45 -6.80
C VAL A 14 -17.15 3.47 -5.70
N PHE A 15 -15.90 3.89 -5.58
CA PHE A 15 -15.49 5.01 -4.74
C PHE A 15 -15.32 6.23 -5.65
N ALA A 16 -16.19 7.21 -5.47
CA ALA A 16 -16.20 8.40 -6.30
C ALA A 16 -16.31 9.63 -5.42
N SER A 17 -15.56 10.67 -5.80
CA SER A 17 -15.73 12.00 -5.22
C SER A 17 -16.69 12.83 -6.08
N SER A 18 -17.53 13.66 -5.46
CA SER A 18 -18.39 14.59 -6.21
C SER A 18 -17.55 15.80 -6.62
N PHE A 19 -17.25 15.93 -7.92
CA PHE A 19 -16.62 17.12 -8.48
C PHE A 19 -17.41 18.39 -8.11
N GLY A 20 -16.79 19.25 -7.31
CA GLY A 20 -17.43 20.47 -6.81
C GLY A 20 -16.45 21.39 -6.08
N THR A 21 -15.60 22.07 -6.85
CA THR A 21 -14.97 23.38 -6.55
C THR A 21 -14.18 23.62 -5.26
N ASN A 22 -14.00 22.64 -4.37
CA ASN A 22 -13.10 22.78 -3.23
C ASN A 22 -12.04 21.69 -3.26
N HIS A 23 -10.78 22.10 -3.18
CA HIS A 23 -9.54 21.28 -3.20
C HIS A 23 -9.38 20.30 -2.03
N TYR A 24 -10.47 19.79 -1.46
CA TYR A 24 -10.42 18.71 -0.49
C TYR A 24 -10.37 17.40 -1.27
N TYR A 25 -9.19 16.79 -1.33
CA TYR A 25 -9.02 15.42 -1.76
C TYR A 25 -9.94 14.54 -0.89
N TYR A 26 -10.96 13.94 -1.51
CA TYR A 26 -11.76 12.94 -0.81
C TYR A 26 -10.91 11.69 -0.68
N SER A 27 -10.62 11.33 0.56
CA SER A 27 -9.83 10.14 0.86
C SER A 27 -10.62 9.12 1.66
N LEU A 28 -10.43 7.86 1.30
CA LEU A 28 -10.65 6.76 2.24
C LEU A 28 -9.36 6.60 3.03
N VAL A 29 -9.45 6.62 4.36
CA VAL A 29 -8.33 6.28 5.23
C VAL A 29 -8.67 4.99 5.95
N THR A 30 -7.81 3.98 5.79
CA THR A 30 -7.93 2.71 6.52
C THR A 30 -6.70 2.54 7.39
N SER A 31 -6.86 2.74 8.70
CA SER A 31 -5.77 2.58 9.67
C SER A 31 -5.83 1.21 10.32
N ASN A 32 -4.77 0.42 10.24
CA ASN A 32 -4.69 -0.95 10.78
C ASN A 32 -5.90 -1.82 10.39
N ALA A 33 -6.36 -1.67 9.14
CA ALA A 33 -7.33 -2.58 8.55
C ALA A 33 -6.56 -3.84 8.13
N PHE A 34 -6.61 -4.86 8.98
CA PHE A 34 -5.94 -6.13 8.71
C PHE A 34 -6.89 -7.08 7.99
N ASP A 35 -6.35 -7.95 7.15
CA ASP A 35 -7.12 -8.91 6.35
C ASP A 35 -8.21 -8.23 5.51
N LEU A 36 -7.80 -7.15 4.84
CA LEU A 36 -8.65 -6.35 3.97
C LEU A 36 -8.53 -6.86 2.53
N LYS A 37 -9.67 -7.26 1.96
CA LYS A 37 -9.78 -7.64 0.55
C LYS A 37 -10.69 -6.68 -0.19
N ILE A 38 -10.20 -6.08 -1.27
CA ILE A 38 -11.01 -5.30 -2.22
C ILE A 38 -10.94 -5.97 -3.58
N SER A 39 -12.09 -6.21 -4.19
CA SER A 39 -12.11 -6.80 -5.53
C SER A 39 -13.18 -6.22 -6.45
N SER A 40 -12.90 -6.26 -7.76
CA SER A 40 -13.84 -5.81 -8.81
C SER A 40 -14.41 -4.42 -8.53
N SER A 41 -13.55 -3.48 -8.12
CA SER A 41 -13.95 -2.16 -7.62
C SER A 41 -13.21 -1.04 -8.34
N VAL A 42 -13.85 0.13 -8.41
CA VAL A 42 -13.33 1.28 -9.16
C VAL A 42 -13.21 2.49 -8.24
N PHE A 43 -12.02 3.10 -8.23
CA PHE A 43 -11.76 4.39 -7.61
C PHE A 43 -11.74 5.46 -8.72
N SER A 44 -12.45 6.56 -8.50
CA SER A 44 -12.66 7.55 -9.56
C SER A 44 -12.85 8.96 -9.06
N ALA A 45 -12.81 9.91 -10.00
CA ALA A 45 -13.02 11.33 -9.71
C ALA A 45 -12.03 11.89 -8.68
N GLY A 46 -10.73 11.57 -8.82
CA GLY A 46 -9.71 12.09 -7.90
C GLY A 46 -9.72 11.47 -6.50
N PHE A 47 -10.43 10.36 -6.30
CA PHE A 47 -10.54 9.72 -5.00
C PHE A 47 -9.21 9.05 -4.60
N LEU A 48 -8.68 9.37 -3.44
CA LEU A 48 -7.44 8.78 -2.93
C LEU A 48 -7.75 7.74 -1.86
N TRP A 49 -7.03 6.64 -1.84
CA TRP A 49 -7.08 5.70 -0.73
C TRP A 49 -5.73 5.64 -0.03
N TYR A 50 -5.76 5.89 1.28
CA TYR A 50 -4.59 5.91 2.14
C TYR A 50 -4.68 4.79 3.19
N PRO A 51 -4.24 3.56 2.86
CA PRO A 51 -4.00 2.53 3.85
C PRO A 51 -2.77 2.87 4.70
N PHE A 52 -2.96 2.84 6.02
CA PHE A 52 -1.96 3.21 7.01
C PHE A 52 -1.79 2.13 8.06
N TYR A 53 -0.56 1.70 8.31
CA TYR A 53 -0.25 0.63 9.27
C TYR A 53 0.73 1.11 10.34
N THR A 54 0.34 0.96 11.61
CA THR A 54 1.18 1.27 12.78
C THR A 54 1.53 0.01 13.55
N PRO A 55 2.81 -0.19 13.93
CA PRO A 55 3.22 -1.26 14.82
C PRO A 55 2.38 -1.36 16.09
N LEU A 56 2.26 -2.56 16.62
CA LEU A 56 1.63 -2.77 17.92
C LEU A 56 2.47 -2.11 19.03
N PRO A 57 1.85 -1.67 20.14
CA PRO A 57 2.57 -0.99 21.21
C PRO A 57 3.55 -1.88 22.00
N GLY A 58 3.61 -3.17 21.69
CA GLY A 58 4.51 -4.13 22.32
C GLY A 58 4.69 -5.38 21.47
N CYS A 59 5.67 -6.19 21.84
CA CYS A 59 5.95 -7.45 21.17
C CYS A 59 4.95 -8.53 21.58
N SER A 60 4.59 -9.34 20.59
CA SER A 60 3.88 -10.61 20.77
C SER A 60 4.91 -11.74 20.82
N ASP A 61 4.57 -12.84 21.50
CA ASP A 61 5.40 -14.05 21.49
C ASP A 61 5.44 -14.71 20.10
N GLU A 62 4.41 -14.46 19.28
CA GLU A 62 4.28 -14.93 17.90
C GLU A 62 4.29 -13.76 16.91
N LEU A 63 4.90 -13.97 15.74
CA LEU A 63 4.87 -13.00 14.65
C LEU A 63 3.50 -13.05 13.96
N LEU A 64 2.67 -12.06 14.25
CA LEU A 64 1.33 -11.95 13.66
C LEU A 64 1.42 -11.68 12.16
N HIS A 65 0.51 -12.28 11.39
CA HIS A 65 0.44 -12.12 9.94
C HIS A 65 -0.90 -11.52 9.53
N TYR A 66 -0.84 -10.48 8.71
CA TYR A 66 -2.01 -9.78 8.19
C TYR A 66 -1.92 -9.62 6.69
N SER A 67 -3.07 -9.38 6.04
CA SER A 67 -3.10 -9.24 4.58
C SER A 67 -3.87 -8.01 4.08
N LEU A 68 -3.41 -7.47 2.95
CA LEU A 68 -4.10 -6.51 2.11
C LEU A 68 -4.12 -7.06 0.67
N ILE A 69 -5.30 -7.32 0.12
CA ILE A 69 -5.44 -7.95 -1.19
C ILE A 69 -6.33 -7.10 -2.10
N LEU A 70 -5.78 -6.69 -3.25
CA LEU A 70 -6.51 -6.04 -4.34
C LEU A 70 -6.57 -6.97 -5.54
N THR A 71 -7.78 -7.20 -6.05
CA THR A 71 -7.99 -8.03 -7.25
C THR A 71 -8.94 -7.38 -8.22
N ASN A 72 -8.55 -7.16 -9.48
CA ASN A 72 -9.38 -6.45 -10.48
C ASN A 72 -9.83 -5.08 -9.97
N VAL A 73 -8.89 -4.25 -9.53
CA VAL A 73 -9.18 -2.90 -9.02
C VAL A 73 -8.65 -1.87 -9.99
N THR A 74 -9.47 -0.86 -10.29
CA THR A 74 -9.09 0.21 -11.22
C THR A 74 -9.13 1.56 -10.52
N PHE A 75 -8.04 2.30 -10.61
CA PHE A 75 -7.96 3.71 -10.28
C PHE A 75 -7.96 4.51 -11.59
N THR A 76 -8.98 5.34 -11.78
CA THR A 76 -9.14 6.21 -12.97
C THR A 76 -8.52 7.59 -12.77
N ALA A 77 -8.31 8.36 -13.84
CA ALA A 77 -7.53 9.60 -13.85
C ALA A 77 -7.66 10.46 -12.58
N GLY A 78 -6.53 10.73 -11.92
CA GLY A 78 -6.43 11.51 -10.69
C GLY A 78 -6.73 10.75 -9.40
N SER A 79 -7.25 9.52 -9.46
CA SER A 79 -7.43 8.65 -8.29
C SER A 79 -6.21 7.75 -8.06
N GLY A 80 -6.02 7.29 -6.84
CA GLY A 80 -4.83 6.52 -6.53
C GLY A 80 -4.84 5.90 -5.15
N ILE A 81 -3.73 5.24 -4.88
CA ILE A 81 -3.44 4.58 -3.60
C ILE A 81 -2.07 5.04 -3.12
N GLU A 82 -1.99 5.38 -1.84
CA GLU A 82 -0.76 5.69 -1.14
C GLU A 82 -0.72 4.86 0.13
N LEU A 83 0.14 3.84 0.15
CA LEU A 83 0.30 2.95 1.28
C LEU A 83 1.44 3.44 2.15
N ASP A 84 1.18 3.58 3.45
CA ASP A 84 2.19 3.93 4.43
C ASP A 84 2.19 2.91 5.59
N MET A 85 3.37 2.35 5.86
CA MET A 85 3.61 1.45 6.98
C MET A 85 4.72 2.02 7.82
N LEU A 86 4.43 2.35 9.08
CA LEU A 86 5.47 2.77 10.02
C LEU A 86 6.42 1.60 10.34
N HIS A 87 7.67 1.93 10.65
CA HIS A 87 8.73 0.97 10.94
C HIS A 87 8.46 0.18 12.22
N GLY A 88 8.58 -1.14 12.11
CA GLY A 88 8.45 -2.06 13.22
C GLY A 88 8.33 -3.52 12.76
N THR A 89 8.62 -4.45 13.67
CA THR A 89 8.59 -5.88 13.40
C THR A 89 7.50 -6.62 14.17
N THR A 90 6.56 -5.90 14.80
CA THR A 90 5.51 -6.49 15.66
C THR A 90 4.51 -7.39 14.92
N TYR A 91 4.44 -7.27 13.59
CA TYR A 91 3.65 -8.11 12.68
C TYR A 91 4.26 -8.04 11.29
N ASN A 92 3.84 -8.95 10.41
CA ASN A 92 4.17 -8.96 8.99
C ASN A 92 2.90 -8.75 8.15
N VAL A 93 2.97 -7.90 7.13
CA VAL A 93 1.85 -7.64 6.22
C VAL A 93 2.14 -8.19 4.82
N SER A 94 1.29 -9.09 4.35
CA SER A 94 1.24 -9.49 2.94
C SER A 94 0.37 -8.53 2.15
N ILE A 95 0.92 -7.88 1.13
CA ILE A 95 0.19 -6.98 0.23
C ILE A 95 0.22 -7.58 -1.17
N ILE A 96 -0.94 -7.84 -1.73
CA ILE A 96 -1.08 -8.50 -3.04
C ILE A 96 -1.91 -7.61 -3.95
N PHE A 97 -1.31 -7.15 -5.06
CA PHE A 97 -2.00 -6.50 -6.16
C PHE A 97 -2.04 -7.45 -7.34
N ASP A 98 -3.25 -7.86 -7.73
CA ASP A 98 -3.51 -8.76 -8.85
C ASP A 98 -4.51 -8.09 -9.82
N HIS A 99 -4.09 -7.86 -11.06
CA HIS A 99 -4.90 -7.12 -12.04
C HIS A 99 -5.33 -5.73 -11.52
N VAL A 100 -4.40 -5.01 -10.89
CA VAL A 100 -4.62 -3.62 -10.46
C VAL A 100 -4.19 -2.69 -11.58
N GLN A 101 -5.05 -1.74 -11.93
CA GLN A 101 -4.76 -0.69 -12.89
C GLN A 101 -4.73 0.66 -12.16
N CYS A 102 -3.62 1.38 -12.25
CA CYS A 102 -3.36 2.56 -11.45
C CYS A 102 -2.80 3.71 -12.30
N CYS A 103 -3.38 4.91 -12.17
CA CYS A 103 -3.13 6.01 -13.10
C CYS A 103 -2.46 7.28 -12.52
N THR A 104 -2.17 7.37 -11.21
CA THR A 104 -1.67 8.63 -10.59
C THR A 104 -1.15 8.46 -9.16
N LYS A 105 0.02 9.04 -8.85
CA LYS A 105 0.63 9.19 -7.50
C LYS A 105 0.59 7.92 -6.64
N HIS A 106 1.46 6.97 -6.96
CA HIS A 106 1.59 5.73 -6.21
C HIS A 106 2.86 5.76 -5.38
N GLY A 107 2.69 5.99 -4.08
CA GLY A 107 3.75 5.83 -3.10
C GLY A 107 3.48 4.57 -2.30
N LEU A 108 4.40 3.61 -2.35
CA LEU A 108 4.49 2.56 -1.36
C LEU A 108 5.58 2.97 -0.38
N GLN A 109 5.23 3.22 0.87
CA GLN A 109 6.15 3.58 1.94
C GLN A 109 6.21 2.45 2.98
N PRO A 110 6.86 1.31 2.67
CA PRO A 110 6.97 0.22 3.62
C PRO A 110 8.10 0.45 4.63
N GLY A 111 7.76 0.68 5.89
CA GLY A 111 8.72 0.74 6.99
C GLY A 111 8.85 -0.57 7.79
N GLY A 112 7.85 -1.44 7.80
CA GLY A 112 7.81 -2.65 8.64
C GLY A 112 8.24 -3.95 7.95
N LEU A 113 7.87 -5.10 8.54
CA LEU A 113 7.96 -6.38 7.84
C LEU A 113 6.83 -6.54 6.83
N PHE A 114 7.19 -6.87 5.59
CA PHE A 114 6.20 -7.02 4.52
C PHE A 114 6.56 -8.11 3.51
N TYR A 115 5.52 -8.65 2.90
CA TYR A 115 5.62 -9.37 1.63
C TYR A 115 4.75 -8.65 0.61
N PHE A 116 5.34 -8.08 -0.43
CA PHE A 116 4.61 -7.35 -1.46
C PHE A 116 4.70 -8.09 -2.79
N LEU A 117 3.54 -8.50 -3.30
CA LEU A 117 3.38 -9.15 -4.59
C LEU A 117 2.54 -8.28 -5.52
N ILE A 118 3.06 -7.95 -6.70
CA ILE A 118 2.36 -7.22 -7.75
C ILE A 118 2.39 -8.08 -9.02
N ILE A 119 1.22 -8.52 -9.46
CA ILE A 119 1.07 -9.40 -10.63
C ILE A 119 0.00 -8.87 -11.59
N ASN A 120 0.21 -9.09 -12.89
CA ASN A 120 -0.75 -8.75 -13.95
C ASN A 120 -1.28 -7.31 -13.88
N SER A 121 -0.50 -6.38 -13.32
CA SER A 121 -0.96 -5.04 -12.97
C SER A 121 -0.36 -4.00 -13.90
N SER A 122 -1.02 -2.84 -14.02
CA SER A 122 -0.59 -1.76 -14.89
C SER A 122 -0.52 -0.42 -14.14
N PHE A 123 0.62 0.25 -14.29
CA PHE A 123 0.90 1.55 -13.69
C PHE A 123 1.26 2.53 -14.79
N TYR A 124 0.42 3.53 -14.98
CA TYR A 124 0.63 4.58 -15.97
C TYR A 124 0.31 5.94 -15.37
N ASP A 125 0.83 6.98 -15.99
CA ASP A 125 0.55 8.36 -15.62
C ASP A 125 0.70 9.19 -16.90
N ASP A 126 0.01 10.32 -16.97
CA ASP A 126 0.25 11.35 -17.98
C ASP A 126 1.12 12.50 -17.40
N ASP A 127 1.47 12.44 -16.11
CA ASP A 127 2.33 13.41 -15.43
C ASP A 127 3.84 13.10 -15.50
N ASP A 128 4.66 14.08 -15.09
CA ASP A 128 6.13 14.06 -15.04
C ASP A 128 6.73 13.09 -13.96
N GLY A 129 5.93 12.18 -13.39
CA GLY A 129 6.26 11.35 -12.23
C GLY A 129 6.84 9.96 -12.52
N ALA A 130 7.00 9.17 -11.45
CA ALA A 130 7.28 7.74 -11.54
C ALA A 130 5.96 6.96 -11.59
N GLY A 131 5.87 5.95 -12.45
CA GLY A 131 4.67 5.11 -12.55
C GLY A 131 4.43 4.27 -11.30
N LEU A 132 5.51 3.74 -10.72
CA LEU A 132 5.46 3.11 -9.40
C LEU A 132 6.63 3.63 -8.56
N LEU A 133 6.32 4.33 -7.46
CA LEU A 133 7.31 4.79 -6.48
C LEU A 133 7.25 3.91 -5.23
N ILE A 134 8.41 3.43 -4.82
CA ILE A 134 8.62 2.74 -3.54
C ILE A 134 9.66 3.54 -2.78
N ALA A 135 9.31 3.98 -1.58
CA ALA A 135 10.15 4.82 -0.74
C ALA A 135 10.35 4.16 0.62
N PHE A 136 11.62 4.04 1.04
CA PHE A 136 11.99 3.55 2.36
C PHE A 136 12.46 4.74 3.20
N ASP A 137 11.59 5.22 4.10
CA ASP A 137 11.85 6.39 4.93
C ASP A 137 12.31 6.01 6.34
N GLU A 138 13.28 6.76 6.88
CA GLU A 138 13.97 6.49 8.16
C GLU A 138 13.16 6.90 9.42
N ASN A 139 12.03 7.59 9.24
CA ASN A 139 11.50 8.53 10.23
C ASN A 139 10.60 7.97 11.34
N SER A 140 10.52 6.67 11.57
CA SER A 140 9.66 6.14 12.64
C SER A 140 10.44 5.43 13.75
N LYS A 141 10.18 5.83 14.99
CA LYS A 141 10.64 5.13 16.20
C LYS A 141 10.12 3.69 16.13
N SER A 142 11.03 2.74 15.99
CA SER A 142 10.67 1.34 15.84
C SER A 142 10.31 0.68 17.17
N THR A 143 9.37 -0.26 17.11
CA THR A 143 9.26 -1.35 18.10
C THR A 143 9.89 -2.58 17.46
N ASP A 144 11.18 -2.78 17.71
CA ASP A 144 11.93 -3.93 17.20
C ASP A 144 11.73 -5.14 18.11
N CYS A 145 10.86 -6.04 17.67
CA CYS A 145 10.63 -7.34 18.26
C CYS A 145 11.56 -8.39 17.64
N SER A 146 12.06 -9.29 18.49
CA SER A 146 12.83 -10.45 18.06
C SER A 146 11.98 -11.72 18.20
N TYR A 147 12.02 -12.57 17.18
CA TYR A 147 11.27 -13.81 17.13
C TYR A 147 12.27 -14.98 17.01
N PRO A 148 12.57 -15.70 18.11
CA PRO A 148 13.59 -16.75 18.10
C PRO A 148 13.34 -17.78 17.02
N GLY A 149 14.38 -18.13 16.26
CA GLY A 149 14.27 -19.10 15.17
C GLY A 149 13.57 -18.60 13.90
N THR A 150 13.16 -17.33 13.85
CA THR A 150 12.55 -16.72 12.65
C THR A 150 13.50 -15.71 12.02
N GLN A 151 13.85 -15.92 10.76
CA GLN A 151 14.53 -14.90 9.97
C GLN A 151 13.49 -13.88 9.50
N LEU A 152 13.63 -12.64 9.93
CA LEU A 152 12.77 -11.55 9.51
C LEU A 152 13.29 -11.03 8.16
N THR A 153 12.47 -11.13 7.11
CA THR A 153 12.84 -10.70 5.76
C THR A 153 11.62 -10.11 5.08
N SER A 154 11.82 -8.93 4.49
CA SER A 154 10.81 -8.32 3.63
C SER A 154 11.08 -8.63 2.17
N THR A 155 10.04 -8.82 1.37
CA THR A 155 10.15 -9.21 -0.04
C THR A 155 9.26 -8.33 -0.90
N LEU A 156 9.77 -7.92 -2.06
CA LEU A 156 9.00 -7.29 -3.12
C LEU A 156 9.16 -8.11 -4.40
N LEU A 157 8.05 -8.54 -4.99
CA LEU A 157 8.00 -9.25 -6.26
C LEU A 157 7.04 -8.54 -7.21
N ILE A 158 7.52 -8.23 -8.42
CA ILE A 158 6.72 -7.67 -9.51
C ILE A 158 6.85 -8.62 -10.69
N GLU A 159 5.72 -9.19 -11.13
CA GLU A 159 5.65 -10.19 -12.20
C GLU A 159 4.57 -9.80 -13.21
N ASP A 160 4.81 -10.05 -14.49
CA ASP A 160 3.84 -9.85 -15.59
C ASP A 160 3.08 -8.50 -15.56
N SER A 161 3.75 -7.45 -15.09
CA SER A 161 3.15 -6.13 -14.88
C SER A 161 3.75 -5.09 -15.83
N GLN A 162 2.98 -4.07 -16.15
CA GLN A 162 3.34 -3.03 -17.10
C GLN A 162 3.50 -1.69 -16.41
N ILE A 163 4.59 -0.98 -16.71
CA ILE A 163 4.79 0.41 -16.28
C ILE A 163 5.07 1.22 -17.53
N TYR A 164 4.13 2.08 -17.95
CA TYR A 164 4.19 2.74 -19.26
C TYR A 164 3.61 4.16 -19.22
N ASN A 165 3.98 4.97 -20.22
CA ASN A 165 3.57 6.38 -20.35
C ASN A 165 4.08 7.33 -19.24
N ASN A 166 4.93 6.85 -18.34
CA ASN A 166 5.52 7.65 -17.27
C ASN A 166 6.87 8.25 -17.70
N LYS A 167 7.26 9.39 -17.12
CA LYS A 167 8.63 9.92 -17.25
C LYS A 167 9.67 8.97 -16.67
N GLN A 168 9.33 8.32 -15.56
CA GLN A 168 10.12 7.30 -14.89
C GLN A 168 9.27 6.05 -14.71
N GLY A 169 9.81 4.87 -15.02
CA GLY A 169 9.09 3.60 -14.85
C GLY A 169 8.92 3.22 -13.38
N LEU A 170 9.72 2.26 -12.93
CA LEU A 170 9.85 1.92 -11.51
C LEU A 170 10.90 2.84 -10.86
N LYS A 171 10.55 3.46 -9.74
CA LYS A 171 11.48 4.24 -8.93
C LYS A 171 11.50 3.70 -7.51
N ILE A 172 12.67 3.28 -7.06
CA ILE A 172 12.92 2.88 -5.67
C ILE A 172 13.87 3.90 -5.06
N ILE A 173 13.45 4.55 -3.98
CA ILE A 173 14.26 5.48 -3.21
C ILE A 173 14.39 4.98 -1.77
N SER A 174 15.53 5.29 -1.17
CA SER A 174 15.76 5.09 0.25
C SER A 174 16.53 6.30 0.75
N ASP A 175 16.09 6.85 1.87
CA ASP A 175 16.77 7.97 2.52
C ASP A 175 17.99 7.51 3.36
N VAL A 176 18.30 6.20 3.37
CA VAL A 176 19.34 5.60 4.24
C VAL A 176 20.41 4.84 3.46
N TYR A 177 21.67 5.10 3.83
CA TYR A 177 22.81 4.24 3.50
C TYR A 177 22.52 2.82 3.96
N LEU A 178 22.38 1.88 3.03
CA LEU A 178 22.37 0.45 3.32
C LEU A 178 23.62 0.10 4.18
N ILE A 179 23.41 -0.15 5.47
CA ILE A 179 24.41 -0.79 6.34
C ILE A 179 23.93 -2.20 6.62
#